data_AF-A0A1X7CFR6-F1
#
_entry.id   AF-A0A1X7CFR6-F1
#
_cell.length_a   1.000
_cell.length_b   1.000
_cell.length_c   1.000
_cell.angle_alpha   90.00
_cell.angle_beta   90.00
_cell.angle_gamma   90.00
#
_symmetry.space_group_name_H-M   'P 1'
#
loop_
_entity.id
_entity.type
_entity.pdbx_description
1 polymer ?
#
loop_
_entity_poly.entity_id
_entity_poly.type
_entity_poly.pdbx_seq_one_letter_code
_entity_poly.pdbx_strand_id
1 'polypeptide(L)'
;MIPPAPQHPSTPTSAAQAPGTRPRLRGVVRGAGHDAATGRGRARPTSSSRRRVAGAAVVGALVLTGCGSTVTVDGAPDNANPDCASVMLAMPESVSGMDQRETSSQGTTAYGDPSAMIVRCGAEEPEPTTDPCTNVNGVDWLISEVPDQKDQWRAVTYGRSPAVEVLFDSSRVPSSTALVDTGSAMQNIEQTRQCLSVKDTLEQQGRP
;
A
#
# COMPACT_ATOMS: atom_id res chain seq x y z
N MET A 1 45.43 16.37 -15.80
CA MET A 1 44.57 17.55 -16.01
C MET A 1 43.42 17.12 -16.89
N ILE A 2 42.23 16.94 -16.32
CA ILE A 2 41.02 16.44 -17.00
C ILE A 2 40.08 17.64 -17.19
N PRO A 3 39.53 17.90 -18.38
CA PRO A 3 38.57 18.99 -18.56
C PRO A 3 37.22 18.65 -17.91
N PRO A 4 36.52 19.64 -17.32
CA PRO A 4 35.19 19.41 -16.75
C PRO A 4 34.12 19.24 -17.83
N ALA A 5 33.14 18.38 -17.53
CA ALA A 5 31.97 18.12 -18.38
C ALA A 5 30.99 19.31 -18.40
N PRO A 6 30.22 19.50 -19.50
CA PRO A 6 29.24 20.58 -19.63
C PRO A 6 27.99 20.31 -18.79
N GLN A 7 27.49 21.36 -18.13
CA GLN A 7 26.28 21.34 -17.30
C GLN A 7 25.08 21.76 -18.16
N HIS A 8 24.01 20.95 -18.17
CA HIS A 8 22.73 21.29 -18.80
C HIS A 8 21.76 21.90 -17.76
N PRO A 9 21.00 22.95 -18.12
CA PRO A 9 20.00 23.55 -17.23
C PRO A 9 18.67 22.78 -17.24
N SER A 10 18.16 22.50 -16.04
CA SER A 10 16.82 21.92 -15.82
C SER A 10 15.75 23.01 -15.82
N THR A 11 14.72 22.85 -16.65
CA THR A 11 13.48 23.64 -16.60
C THR A 11 12.44 22.99 -15.69
N PRO A 12 11.73 23.73 -14.84
CA PRO A 12 10.58 23.22 -14.11
C PRO A 12 9.28 23.41 -14.92
N THR A 13 8.59 22.32 -15.28
CA THR A 13 7.21 22.36 -15.77
C THR A 13 6.27 22.20 -14.57
N SER A 14 5.73 23.32 -14.11
CA SER A 14 4.65 23.38 -13.12
C SER A 14 3.31 23.37 -13.87
N ALA A 15 2.49 22.35 -13.61
CA ALA A 15 1.09 22.33 -14.04
C ALA A 15 0.21 21.98 -12.83
N ALA A 16 -0.34 23.04 -12.21
CA ALA A 16 -1.37 22.94 -11.19
C ALA A 16 -2.68 22.42 -11.79
N GLN A 17 -3.29 21.43 -11.14
CA GLN A 17 -4.58 20.86 -11.54
C GLN A 17 -5.69 21.38 -10.60
N ALA A 18 -6.69 22.01 -11.19
CA ALA A 18 -7.84 22.62 -10.51
C ALA A 18 -8.87 21.56 -10.05
N PRO A 19 -9.65 21.82 -8.98
CA PRO A 19 -10.69 20.90 -8.51
C PRO A 19 -11.96 21.01 -9.36
N GLY A 20 -12.42 19.86 -9.90
CA GLY A 20 -13.66 19.72 -10.65
C GLY A 20 -14.91 19.77 -9.77
N THR A 21 -15.82 20.67 -10.10
CA THR A 21 -17.14 20.87 -9.48
C THR A 21 -18.09 19.73 -9.83
N ARG A 22 -18.62 19.02 -8.82
CA ARG A 22 -19.67 18.00 -9.00
C ARG A 22 -21.03 18.66 -9.27
N PRO A 23 -21.84 18.18 -10.23
CA PRO A 23 -23.21 18.67 -10.42
C PRO A 23 -24.17 18.04 -9.39
N ARG A 24 -25.00 18.88 -8.76
CA ARG A 24 -26.13 18.46 -7.92
C ARG A 24 -27.30 18.04 -8.80
N LEU A 25 -27.69 16.76 -8.73
CA LEU A 25 -28.95 16.28 -9.30
C LEU A 25 -30.13 16.76 -8.44
N ARG A 26 -30.90 17.71 -8.97
CA ARG A 26 -32.22 18.11 -8.47
C ARG A 26 -33.27 17.13 -9.01
N GLY A 27 -33.88 16.33 -8.14
CA GLY A 27 -35.10 15.60 -8.45
C GLY A 27 -36.33 16.52 -8.34
N VAL A 28 -37.09 16.63 -9.43
CA VAL A 28 -38.33 17.41 -9.56
C VAL A 28 -39.55 16.49 -9.60
N VAL A 29 -40.43 16.66 -8.60
CA VAL A 29 -41.91 16.81 -8.60
C VAL A 29 -42.80 15.96 -9.54
N ARG A 30 -43.84 15.35 -8.93
CA ARG A 30 -45.28 15.29 -9.32
C ARG A 30 -46.01 14.47 -8.24
N GLY A 31 -47.21 14.76 -7.73
CA GLY A 31 -48.33 15.65 -8.08
C GLY A 31 -49.65 14.93 -7.69
N ALA A 32 -50.69 15.70 -7.38
CA ALA A 32 -52.09 15.31 -7.02
C ALA A 32 -52.33 14.95 -5.53
N GLY A 33 -53.41 15.37 -4.88
CA GLY A 33 -54.62 16.06 -5.32
C GLY A 33 -55.38 16.68 -4.15
N HIS A 34 -56.37 17.48 -4.50
CA HIS A 34 -57.20 18.33 -3.66
C HIS A 34 -58.19 17.51 -2.81
N ASP A 35 -58.55 18.03 -1.63
CA ASP A 35 -59.96 18.12 -1.22
C ASP A 35 -60.13 19.16 -0.10
N ALA A 36 -61.10 20.05 -0.33
CA ALA A 36 -61.53 21.09 0.58
C ALA A 36 -62.64 20.55 1.48
N ALA A 37 -62.55 20.77 2.79
CA ALA A 37 -63.71 20.72 3.67
C ALA A 37 -63.55 21.69 4.83
N THR A 38 -64.38 22.73 4.77
CA THR A 38 -64.74 23.70 5.80
C THR A 38 -65.16 23.05 7.12
N GLY A 39 -64.67 23.58 8.25
CA GLY A 39 -65.13 23.22 9.58
C GLY A 39 -64.75 24.27 10.62
N ARG A 40 -65.67 25.18 10.91
CA ARG A 40 -65.58 26.27 11.89
C ARG A 40 -65.88 25.69 13.29
N GLY A 41 -64.97 25.80 14.26
CA GLY A 41 -65.18 25.25 15.61
C GLY A 41 -64.38 25.96 16.71
N ARG A 42 -65.14 26.44 17.70
CA ARG A 42 -64.84 27.24 18.91
C ARG A 42 -63.57 26.92 19.73
N ALA A 43 -63.21 27.95 20.51
CA ALA A 43 -62.08 28.06 21.43
C ALA A 43 -62.24 27.38 22.82
N ARG A 44 -61.07 27.29 23.50
CA ARG A 44 -60.77 27.21 24.96
C ARG A 44 -60.96 25.84 25.68
N PRO A 45 -60.35 25.61 26.88
CA PRO A 45 -59.12 26.13 27.50
C PRO A 45 -58.23 25.03 28.17
N THR A 46 -57.09 25.47 28.73
CA THR A 46 -56.23 24.93 29.82
C THR A 46 -56.64 23.63 30.57
N SER A 47 -55.69 22.72 30.80
CA SER A 47 -55.07 22.53 32.14
C SER A 47 -54.06 21.38 32.16
N SER A 48 -53.11 21.52 33.08
CA SER A 48 -52.03 20.62 33.44
C SER A 48 -52.47 19.27 33.99
N SER A 49 -51.74 18.21 33.66
CA SER A 49 -51.51 17.12 34.63
C SER A 49 -50.15 16.45 34.38
N ARG A 50 -49.37 16.38 35.45
CA ARG A 50 -48.02 15.81 35.53
C ARG A 50 -48.08 14.30 35.76
N ARG A 51 -46.94 13.65 35.44
CA ARG A 51 -46.43 12.32 35.86
C ARG A 51 -46.71 11.22 34.82
N ARG A 52 -45.73 10.45 34.35
CA ARG A 52 -44.59 9.85 35.08
C ARG A 52 -43.30 9.83 34.26
N VAL A 53 -42.20 10.11 34.96
CA VAL A 53 -40.82 9.86 34.54
C VAL A 53 -40.55 8.36 34.58
N ALA A 54 -40.04 7.81 33.48
CA ALA A 54 -39.19 6.61 33.46
C ALA A 54 -38.35 6.64 32.17
N GLY A 55 -37.49 7.65 32.04
CA GLY A 55 -36.46 7.68 31.02
C GLY A 55 -35.29 6.82 31.46
N ALA A 56 -35.28 5.55 31.10
CA ALA A 56 -34.06 4.74 31.13
C ALA A 56 -33.24 5.08 29.87
N ALA A 57 -32.47 6.17 29.94
CA ALA A 57 -31.47 6.48 28.93
C ALA A 57 -30.30 5.50 29.12
N VAL A 58 -30.30 4.41 28.36
CA VAL A 58 -29.12 3.54 28.23
C VAL A 58 -28.07 4.34 27.45
N VAL A 59 -27.18 5.00 28.18
CA VAL A 59 -25.96 5.61 27.60
C VAL A 59 -25.01 4.46 27.30
N GLY A 60 -25.14 3.88 26.11
CA GLY A 60 -24.16 2.93 25.59
C GLY A 60 -22.85 3.68 25.35
N ALA A 61 -21.86 3.45 26.22
CA ALA A 61 -20.49 3.84 25.95
C ALA A 61 -19.98 3.00 24.78
N LEU A 62 -20.05 3.55 23.57
CA LEU A 62 -19.34 3.01 22.41
C LEU A 62 -17.85 3.20 22.68
N VAL A 63 -17.21 2.16 23.23
CA VAL A 63 -15.76 2.05 23.26
C VAL A 63 -15.34 1.84 21.81
N LEU A 64 -14.96 2.90 21.10
CA LEU A 64 -14.26 2.77 19.83
C LEU A 64 -12.89 2.15 20.14
N THR A 65 -12.81 0.82 20.08
CA THR A 65 -11.52 0.13 19.97
C THR A 65 -10.87 0.63 18.70
N GLY A 66 -9.83 1.44 18.87
CA GLY A 66 -9.21 2.22 17.81
C GLY A 66 -8.67 1.34 16.68
N CYS A 67 -8.86 1.79 15.45
CA CYS A 67 -8.15 1.29 14.28
C CYS A 67 -6.65 1.24 14.60
N GLY A 68 -6.00 0.11 14.33
CA GLY A 68 -4.56 -0.04 14.52
C GLY A 68 -3.79 1.10 13.85
N SER A 69 -2.69 1.54 14.46
CA SER A 69 -1.90 2.65 13.91
C SER A 69 -1.34 2.28 12.54
N THR A 70 -1.76 3.01 11.52
CA THR A 70 -1.20 2.90 10.16
C THR A 70 0.28 3.25 10.19
N VAL A 71 1.11 2.44 9.55
CA VAL A 71 2.55 2.70 9.39
C VAL A 71 2.72 3.70 8.25
N THR A 72 3.37 4.83 8.51
CA THR A 72 3.76 5.76 7.46
C THR A 72 4.89 5.15 6.65
N VAL A 73 4.64 4.86 5.38
CA VAL A 73 5.60 4.29 4.44
C VAL A 73 5.54 5.08 3.15
N ASP A 74 6.71 5.44 2.62
CA ASP A 74 6.79 6.04 1.29
C ASP A 74 6.54 4.98 0.21
N GLY A 75 5.65 5.29 -0.74
CA GLY A 75 5.43 4.46 -1.91
C GLY A 75 6.70 4.31 -2.75
N ALA A 76 6.79 3.23 -3.52
CA ALA A 76 7.77 3.14 -4.59
C ALA A 76 7.38 4.06 -5.78
N PRO A 77 8.31 4.36 -6.72
CA PRO A 77 8.02 5.26 -7.84
C PRO A 77 6.78 4.89 -8.67
N ASP A 78 6.55 3.59 -8.89
CA ASP A 78 5.40 3.06 -9.65
C ASP A 78 4.42 2.28 -8.76
N ASN A 79 4.19 2.76 -7.53
CA ASN A 79 3.38 2.05 -6.52
C ASN A 79 1.88 1.86 -6.86
N ALA A 80 1.41 2.51 -7.92
CA ALA A 80 0.04 2.38 -8.42
C ALA A 80 -0.06 1.43 -9.62
N ASN A 81 1.03 0.74 -9.97
CA ASN A 81 1.02 -0.26 -11.04
C ASN A 81 -0.05 -1.34 -10.77
N PRO A 82 -0.89 -1.68 -11.77
CA PRO A 82 -1.96 -2.67 -11.59
C PRO A 82 -1.45 -4.05 -11.15
N ASP A 83 -0.24 -4.45 -11.54
CA ASP A 83 0.32 -5.75 -11.17
C ASP A 83 0.64 -5.85 -9.67
N CYS A 84 0.84 -4.70 -9.00
CA CYS A 84 1.02 -4.65 -7.55
C CYS A 84 -0.23 -5.08 -6.77
N ALA A 85 -1.43 -5.01 -7.36
CA ALA A 85 -2.65 -5.44 -6.68
C ALA A 85 -2.59 -6.94 -6.36
N SER A 86 -2.23 -7.77 -7.34
CA SER A 86 -2.10 -9.22 -7.16
C SER A 86 -1.00 -9.57 -6.17
N VAL A 87 0.12 -8.84 -6.19
CA VAL A 87 1.22 -9.00 -5.22
C VAL A 87 0.73 -8.70 -3.80
N MET A 88 0.07 -7.57 -3.58
CA MET A 88 -0.40 -7.18 -2.24
C MET A 88 -1.49 -8.12 -1.71
N LEU A 89 -2.39 -8.62 -2.56
CA LEU A 89 -3.42 -9.58 -2.17
C LEU A 89 -2.86 -10.96 -1.81
N ALA A 90 -1.70 -11.31 -2.35
CA ALA A 90 -1.02 -12.57 -2.07
C ALA A 90 -0.01 -12.49 -0.91
N MET A 91 0.15 -11.31 -0.29
CA MET A 91 1.02 -11.15 0.88
C MET A 91 0.52 -12.00 2.06
N PRO A 92 1.44 -12.63 2.81
CA PRO A 92 1.05 -13.39 4.00
C PRO A 92 0.53 -12.47 5.11
N GLU A 93 -0.35 -13.00 5.96
CA GLU A 93 -0.85 -12.26 7.13
C GLU A 93 0.23 -12.06 8.22
N SER A 94 1.31 -12.85 8.20
CA SER A 94 2.45 -12.70 9.10
C SER A 94 3.75 -13.16 8.46
N VAL A 95 4.86 -12.58 8.90
CA VAL A 95 6.22 -12.97 8.49
C VAL A 95 7.10 -13.07 9.73
N SER A 96 7.83 -14.16 9.89
CA SER A 96 8.67 -14.40 11.08
C SER A 96 7.91 -14.21 12.41
N GLY A 97 6.63 -14.58 12.45
CA GLY A 97 5.75 -14.42 13.62
C GLY A 97 5.32 -12.99 13.92
N MET A 98 5.57 -12.04 13.02
CA MET A 98 5.12 -10.65 13.13
C MET A 98 3.91 -10.41 12.22
N ASP A 99 2.86 -9.85 12.80
CA ASP A 99 1.60 -9.57 12.10
C ASP A 99 1.77 -8.47 11.05
N GLN A 100 1.04 -8.62 9.95
CA GLN A 100 0.90 -7.61 8.92
C GLN A 100 0.19 -6.35 9.46
N ARG A 101 0.55 -5.20 8.91
CA ARG A 101 0.02 -3.89 9.27
C ARG A 101 -0.38 -3.09 8.05
N GLU A 102 -1.42 -2.28 8.25
CA GLU A 102 -1.85 -1.26 7.30
C GLU A 102 -0.78 -0.17 7.14
N THR A 103 -0.61 0.29 5.90
CA THR A 103 0.38 1.32 5.52
C THR A 103 -0.29 2.51 4.83
N SER A 104 0.42 3.64 4.77
CA SER A 104 -0.12 4.90 4.23
C SER A 104 -0.08 5.00 2.69
N SER A 105 0.60 4.10 2.00
CA SER A 105 0.85 4.17 0.56
C SER A 105 0.33 2.94 -0.19
N GLN A 106 -0.14 3.14 -1.42
CA GLN A 106 -0.49 2.04 -2.31
C GLN A 106 0.71 1.13 -2.56
N GLY A 107 0.46 -0.14 -2.86
CA GLY A 107 1.50 -1.11 -3.19
C GLY A 107 2.50 -1.35 -2.05
N THR A 108 2.12 -1.08 -0.80
CA THR A 108 3.00 -1.29 0.36
C THR A 108 2.34 -2.14 1.44
N THR A 109 3.15 -2.84 2.21
CA THR A 109 2.74 -3.52 3.45
C THR A 109 3.88 -3.51 4.46
N ALA A 110 3.58 -3.62 5.75
CA ALA A 110 4.57 -3.64 6.81
C ALA A 110 4.27 -4.76 7.82
N TYR A 111 5.29 -5.22 8.53
CA TYR A 111 5.17 -6.30 9.51
C TYR A 111 5.82 -5.93 10.84
N GLY A 112 5.11 -6.18 11.94
CA GLY A 112 5.60 -5.98 13.32
C GLY A 112 5.40 -4.56 13.89
N ASP A 113 5.55 -4.43 15.22
CA ASP A 113 5.49 -3.16 15.97
C ASP A 113 6.67 -3.01 16.94
N PRO A 114 7.62 -2.09 16.73
CA PRO A 114 7.78 -1.26 15.52
C PRO A 114 8.05 -2.13 14.28
N SER A 115 7.82 -1.58 13.08
CA SER A 115 8.00 -2.30 11.82
C SER A 115 9.39 -2.93 11.72
N ALA A 116 9.42 -4.24 11.50
CA ALA A 116 10.65 -5.00 11.26
C ALA A 116 10.90 -5.27 9.79
N MET A 117 9.84 -5.22 8.98
CA MET A 117 9.90 -5.39 7.54
C MET A 117 8.87 -4.51 6.84
N ILE A 118 9.25 -3.95 5.71
CA ILE A 118 8.42 -3.14 4.82
C ILE A 118 8.58 -3.70 3.41
N VAL A 119 7.48 -3.87 2.70
CA VAL A 119 7.48 -4.26 1.28
C VAL A 119 6.89 -3.13 0.47
N ARG A 120 7.52 -2.80 -0.67
CA ARG A 120 7.11 -1.76 -1.61
C ARG A 120 7.15 -2.31 -3.03
N CYS A 121 5.99 -2.52 -3.64
CA CYS A 121 5.85 -2.86 -5.05
C CYS A 121 5.85 -1.59 -5.92
N GLY A 122 6.38 -1.66 -7.14
CA GLY A 122 6.56 -0.51 -8.01
C GLY A 122 7.96 0.12 -7.89
N ALA A 123 8.94 -0.63 -7.40
CA ALA A 123 10.33 -0.19 -7.33
C ALA A 123 10.93 -0.13 -8.74
N GLU A 124 11.99 0.68 -8.89
CA GLU A 124 12.77 0.75 -10.13
C GLU A 124 13.31 -0.64 -10.46
N GLU A 125 13.20 -1.02 -11.73
CA GLU A 125 13.69 -2.32 -12.19
C GLU A 125 15.21 -2.33 -12.21
N PRO A 126 15.86 -3.33 -11.60
CA PRO A 126 17.30 -3.42 -11.72
C PRO A 126 17.71 -3.73 -13.17
N GLU A 127 18.65 -2.94 -13.67
CA GLU A 127 19.37 -3.22 -14.91
C GLU A 127 20.24 -4.48 -14.78
N PRO A 128 20.70 -5.09 -15.88
CA PRO A 128 21.70 -6.14 -15.82
C PRO A 128 22.90 -5.73 -14.98
N THR A 129 23.20 -6.51 -13.95
CA THR A 129 24.21 -6.18 -12.93
C THR A 129 25.11 -7.38 -12.61
N THR A 130 26.27 -7.08 -12.03
CA THR A 130 27.18 -8.06 -11.42
C THR A 130 26.98 -8.19 -9.91
N ASP A 131 26.00 -7.48 -9.34
CA ASP A 131 25.70 -7.55 -7.92
C ASP A 131 25.27 -8.96 -7.51
N PRO A 132 25.48 -9.34 -6.23
CA PRO A 132 25.06 -10.63 -5.72
C PRO A 132 23.57 -10.88 -5.98
N CYS A 133 23.29 -11.85 -6.85
CA CYS A 133 21.97 -12.26 -7.27
C CYS A 133 21.69 -13.67 -6.72
N THR A 134 20.57 -13.86 -6.05
CA THR A 134 20.20 -15.16 -5.48
C THR A 134 18.78 -15.57 -5.86
N ASN A 135 18.61 -16.85 -6.21
CA ASN A 135 17.30 -17.43 -6.45
C ASN A 135 16.77 -18.04 -5.14
N VAL A 136 15.59 -17.59 -4.71
CA VAL A 136 14.86 -18.18 -3.59
C VAL A 136 13.49 -18.59 -4.10
N ASN A 137 13.27 -19.91 -4.18
CA ASN A 137 12.00 -20.51 -4.62
C ASN A 137 11.46 -19.94 -5.95
N GLY A 138 12.33 -19.75 -6.95
CA GLY A 138 11.93 -19.26 -8.27
C GLY A 138 11.78 -17.74 -8.36
N VAL A 139 12.13 -17.00 -7.32
CA VAL A 139 12.25 -15.54 -7.33
C VAL A 139 13.70 -15.15 -7.23
N ASP A 140 14.18 -14.37 -8.19
CA ASP A 140 15.54 -13.84 -8.19
C ASP A 140 15.59 -12.50 -7.45
N TRP A 141 16.61 -12.33 -6.61
CA TRP A 141 16.76 -11.19 -5.70
C TRP A 141 18.16 -10.60 -5.77
N LEU A 142 18.23 -9.27 -5.78
CA LEU A 142 19.44 -8.51 -5.48
C LEU A 142 19.36 -8.05 -4.03
N ILE A 143 20.32 -8.48 -3.20
CA ILE A 143 20.32 -8.23 -1.76
C ILE A 143 21.50 -7.35 -1.40
N SER A 144 21.24 -6.26 -0.68
CA SER A 144 22.24 -5.26 -0.29
C SER A 144 21.97 -4.75 1.13
N GLU A 145 23.04 -4.36 1.83
CA GLU A 145 22.91 -3.63 3.09
C GLU A 145 22.39 -2.21 2.82
N VAL A 146 21.58 -1.67 3.73
CA VAL A 146 21.16 -0.28 3.67
C VAL A 146 22.29 0.59 4.25
N PRO A 147 22.83 1.56 3.49
CA PRO A 147 23.93 2.39 3.97
C PRO A 147 23.59 3.10 5.28
N ASP A 148 24.58 3.18 6.18
CA ASP A 148 24.49 3.85 7.47
C ASP A 148 23.41 3.32 8.43
N GLN A 149 22.84 2.14 8.15
CA GLN A 149 21.80 1.52 8.98
C GLN A 149 22.19 0.10 9.36
N LYS A 150 22.57 -0.09 10.62
CA LYS A 150 22.99 -1.39 11.15
C LYS A 150 21.86 -2.41 11.07
N ASP A 151 22.21 -3.61 10.60
CA ASP A 151 21.33 -4.79 10.47
C ASP A 151 20.12 -4.57 9.53
N GLN A 152 20.04 -3.43 8.83
CA GLN A 152 19.02 -3.14 7.84
C GLN A 152 19.46 -3.59 6.45
N TRP A 153 18.61 -4.38 5.81
CA TRP A 153 18.85 -4.95 4.50
C TRP A 153 17.74 -4.58 3.54
N ARG A 154 18.11 -4.56 2.27
CA ARG A 154 17.23 -4.36 1.14
C ARG A 154 17.36 -5.53 0.18
N ALA A 155 16.24 -6.15 -0.16
CA ALA A 155 16.14 -7.12 -1.24
C ALA A 155 15.21 -6.58 -2.33
N VAL A 156 15.65 -6.58 -3.58
CA VAL A 156 14.84 -6.15 -4.74
C VAL A 156 14.69 -7.32 -5.71
N THR A 157 13.47 -7.58 -6.19
CA THR A 157 13.26 -8.63 -7.18
C THR A 157 13.98 -8.30 -8.49
N TYR A 158 14.65 -9.29 -9.07
CA TYR A 158 15.35 -9.17 -10.33
C TYR A 158 14.52 -9.76 -11.47
N GLY A 159 14.57 -9.09 -12.64
CA GLY A 159 13.92 -9.53 -13.86
C GLY A 159 12.41 -9.51 -13.85
N ARG A 160 11.79 -8.68 -12.99
CA ARG A 160 10.34 -8.49 -12.90
C ARG A 160 10.00 -7.02 -13.11
N SER A 161 8.87 -6.76 -13.75
CA SER A 161 8.34 -5.43 -14.05
C SER A 161 6.89 -5.37 -13.58
N PRO A 162 6.55 -4.56 -12.56
CA PRO A 162 7.46 -3.76 -11.74
C PRO A 162 8.35 -4.62 -10.81
N ALA A 163 9.43 -4.03 -10.30
CA ALA A 163 10.21 -4.66 -9.24
C ALA A 163 9.53 -4.45 -7.87
N VAL A 164 9.85 -5.33 -6.92
CA VAL A 164 9.38 -5.25 -5.53
C VAL A 164 10.58 -5.16 -4.62
N GLU A 165 10.59 -4.15 -3.75
CA GLU A 165 11.60 -3.93 -2.73
C GLU A 165 11.09 -4.42 -1.37
N VAL A 166 11.95 -5.14 -0.65
CA VAL A 166 11.75 -5.58 0.73
C VAL A 166 12.86 -4.98 1.58
N LEU A 167 12.49 -4.12 2.53
CA LEU A 167 13.38 -3.55 3.54
C LEU A 167 13.13 -4.28 4.86
N PHE A 168 14.19 -4.80 5.51
CA PHE A 168 14.01 -5.58 6.73
C PHE A 168 15.20 -5.48 7.69
N ASP A 169 14.89 -5.61 8.97
CA ASP A 169 15.87 -5.77 10.05
C ASP A 169 16.26 -7.25 10.18
N SER A 170 17.46 -7.59 9.72
CA SER A 170 17.99 -8.96 9.75
C SER A 170 18.14 -9.57 11.15
N SER A 171 18.15 -8.74 12.21
CA SER A 171 18.16 -9.21 13.59
C SER A 171 16.79 -9.69 14.07
N ARG A 172 15.71 -9.29 13.39
CA ARG A 172 14.31 -9.60 13.73
C ARG A 172 13.62 -10.47 12.68
N VAL A 173 13.95 -10.29 11.41
CA VAL A 173 13.48 -11.09 10.28
C VAL A 173 14.69 -11.68 9.55
N PRO A 174 14.95 -12.99 9.70
CA PRO A 174 15.99 -13.64 8.91
C PRO A 174 15.71 -13.48 7.40
N SER A 175 16.74 -13.18 6.60
CA SER A 175 16.57 -12.97 5.16
C SER A 175 15.90 -14.15 4.45
N SER A 176 16.26 -15.38 4.83
CA SER A 176 15.62 -16.58 4.27
C SER A 176 14.11 -16.61 4.53
N THR A 177 13.67 -16.26 5.74
CA THR A 177 12.25 -16.17 6.09
C THR A 177 11.56 -15.06 5.30
N ALA A 178 12.13 -13.86 5.26
CA ALA A 178 11.56 -12.73 4.51
C ALA A 178 11.28 -13.10 3.05
N LEU A 179 12.27 -13.70 2.38
CA LEU A 179 12.20 -14.01 0.95
C LEU A 179 11.37 -15.25 0.64
N VAL A 180 11.36 -16.25 1.52
CA VAL A 180 10.53 -17.46 1.35
C VAL A 180 9.05 -17.12 1.58
N ASP A 181 8.72 -16.43 2.68
CA ASP A 181 7.34 -16.16 3.07
C ASP A 181 6.63 -15.23 2.07
N THR A 182 7.37 -14.27 1.50
CA THR A 182 6.84 -13.34 0.50
C THR A 182 6.98 -13.84 -0.94
N GLY A 183 7.73 -14.92 -1.17
CA GLY A 183 8.08 -15.37 -2.52
C GLY A 183 6.89 -15.78 -3.39
N SER A 184 5.83 -16.34 -2.79
CA SER A 184 4.59 -16.65 -3.52
C SER A 184 3.88 -15.39 -4.03
N ALA A 185 3.92 -14.30 -3.27
CA ALA A 185 3.38 -13.02 -3.68
C ALA A 185 4.14 -12.45 -4.89
N MET A 186 5.48 -12.53 -4.87
CA MET A 186 6.33 -12.00 -5.95
C MET A 186 6.19 -12.77 -7.27
N GLN A 187 5.76 -14.03 -7.23
CA GLN A 187 5.51 -14.83 -8.42
C GLN A 187 4.28 -14.38 -9.23
N ASN A 188 3.46 -13.46 -8.68
CA ASN A 188 2.37 -12.85 -9.43
C ASN A 188 2.84 -11.83 -10.47
N ILE A 189 4.13 -11.50 -10.49
CA ILE A 189 4.77 -10.70 -11.55
C ILE A 189 5.67 -11.63 -12.37
N GLU A 190 5.47 -11.62 -13.69
CA GLU A 190 6.23 -12.46 -14.61
C GLU A 190 7.74 -12.14 -14.54
N GLN A 191 8.54 -13.21 -14.51
CA GLN A 191 10.00 -13.10 -14.54
C GLN A 191 10.51 -13.20 -15.99
N THR A 192 11.10 -12.11 -16.47
CA THR A 192 11.66 -11.98 -17.84
C THR A 192 13.18 -12.10 -17.89
N ARG A 193 13.87 -11.93 -16.76
CA ARG A 193 15.33 -12.10 -16.61
C ARG A 193 15.62 -12.92 -15.37
N GLN A 194 16.77 -13.59 -15.32
CA GLN A 194 17.13 -14.46 -14.20
C GLN A 194 18.57 -14.26 -13.73
N CYS A 195 18.84 -14.63 -12.48
CA CYS A 195 20.21 -14.73 -11.99
C CYS A 195 20.99 -15.76 -12.83
N LEU A 196 22.25 -15.48 -13.14
CA LEU A 196 23.13 -16.45 -13.79
C LEU A 196 23.78 -17.35 -12.75
N SER A 197 23.81 -18.65 -13.03
CA SER A 197 24.62 -19.61 -12.30
C SER A 197 26.02 -19.75 -12.92
N VAL A 198 26.93 -20.40 -12.19
CA VAL A 198 28.26 -20.77 -12.70
C VAL A 198 28.14 -21.58 -14.00
N LYS A 199 27.14 -22.48 -14.07
CA LYS A 199 26.90 -23.29 -15.26
C LYS A 199 26.52 -22.43 -16.47
N ASP A 200 25.62 -21.46 -16.30
CA ASP A 200 25.16 -20.60 -17.39
C ASP A 200 26.32 -19.76 -17.96
N THR A 201 27.22 -19.33 -17.07
CA THR A 201 28.41 -18.58 -17.47
C THR A 201 29.37 -19.44 -18.30
N LEU A 202 29.57 -20.70 -17.92
CA LEU A 202 30.43 -21.63 -18.66
C LEU A 202 29.85 -21.99 -20.03
N GLU A 203 28.53 -22.14 -20.14
CA GLU A 203 27.85 -22.41 -21.42
C GLU A 203 27.96 -21.23 -22.39
N GLN A 204 27.89 -19.99 -21.89
CA GLN A 204 28.08 -18.79 -22.72
C GLN A 204 29.52 -18.66 -23.24
N GLN A 205 30.52 -19.00 -22.41
CA GLN A 205 31.93 -18.98 -22.82
C GLN A 205 32.29 -20.07 -23.84
N GLY A 206 31.50 -21.14 -23.91
CA GLY A 206 31.68 -22.25 -24.86
C GLY A 206 30.97 -22.08 -26.20
N ARG A 207 30.22 -20.99 -26.41
CA ARG A 207 29.53 -20.72 -27.67
C ARG A 207 30.49 -20.00 -28.65
N PRO A 208 30.81 -20.61 -29.82
CA PRO A 208 31.74 -20.04 -30.79
C PRO A 208 31.21 -18.78 -31.47
#